data_AF-A0A9E2UND7-F1
#
_entry.id   AF-A0A9E2UND7-F1
#
_cell.length_a   1.000
_cell.length_b   1.000
_cell.length_c   1.000
_cell.angle_alpha   90.00
_cell.angle_beta   90.00
_cell.angle_gamma   90.00
#
_symmetry.space_group_name_H-M   'P 1'
#
loop_
_entity.id
_entity.type
_entity.pdbx_description
1 polymer ?
#
loop_
_entity_poly.entity_id
_entity_poly.type
_entity_poly.pdbx_seq_one_letter_code
_entity_poly.pdbx_strand_id
1 'polypeptide(L)'
;MLRILIAAILVLFNSAAFAAEFETIVVPPSEPVVAGNTITVEVYFMNTSDHIVTVQTPEFIESRLISGNTSPSVRLTPKPFEPLHEIVVPANGFLKKLYTLDVPESIEGSVGIELVTFTSKRALFSVIKTDIKNAKCVSETPKNYDTVEEIQALFQTDFPYFPSNEPTYFGVGTDPEKSKFQFSFKYRILDVDKHEWAKNRPWLSGFHFGYTQTSLWDLKSDSKPFDDTSYKPEIFYLTKNINPDFPLISHLCVQSGFQHESNGKGGTDSRSTNFLYIKPIFAFDLGNDYHLKVGPKAWLYTGNDNETNPDIEKYRGYFDLEFKVGKRDSLVVGSNLRYGSQGGSIQVDATYPFYKILFLDGIQDWLNPNLYFLVQYYNGYAESLIRYNEKSHALRIGIALVR
;
A
#
# COMPACT_ATOMS: atom_id res chain seq x y z
N MET A 1 69.80 -29.98 -29.30
CA MET A 1 68.98 -30.43 -30.44
C MET A 1 67.98 -31.45 -29.89
N LEU A 2 66.76 -31.67 -30.36
CA LEU A 2 65.84 -31.01 -31.29
C LEU A 2 64.63 -31.98 -31.35
N ARG A 3 63.50 -31.60 -30.74
CA ARG A 3 62.09 -31.81 -31.16
C ARG A 3 61.59 -33.18 -31.71
N ILE A 4 60.30 -33.46 -31.37
CA ILE A 4 59.29 -34.40 -31.92
C ILE A 4 58.95 -35.61 -30.98
N LEU A 5 57.69 -36.04 -30.75
CA LEU A 5 56.35 -35.39 -30.70
C LEU A 5 55.28 -36.37 -30.13
N ILE A 6 54.05 -35.89 -29.84
CA ILE A 6 52.75 -36.62 -29.73
C ILE A 6 52.39 -37.43 -28.44
N ALA A 7 51.56 -36.78 -27.61
CA ALA A 7 50.22 -37.16 -27.08
C ALA A 7 49.93 -38.28 -26.04
N ALA A 8 48.79 -38.05 -25.36
CA ALA A 8 48.06 -38.86 -24.35
C ALA A 8 48.70 -38.88 -22.94
N ILE A 9 47.99 -38.67 -21.81
CA ILE A 9 46.54 -38.68 -21.53
C ILE A 9 46.09 -37.38 -20.83
N LEU A 10 44.81 -37.01 -21.05
CA LEU A 10 44.15 -35.79 -20.54
C LEU A 10 43.32 -36.07 -19.27
N VAL A 11 43.04 -35.03 -18.49
CA VAL A 11 42.02 -34.93 -17.41
C VAL A 11 42.30 -35.72 -16.10
N LEU A 12 42.89 -35.02 -15.13
CA LEU A 12 42.49 -35.13 -13.72
C LEU A 12 42.35 -33.73 -13.10
N PHE A 13 41.09 -33.36 -12.83
CA PHE A 13 40.63 -32.35 -11.87
C PHE A 13 41.52 -31.13 -11.56
N ASN A 14 41.40 -30.09 -12.39
CA ASN A 14 41.49 -28.72 -11.89
C ASN A 14 40.14 -28.34 -11.28
N SER A 15 39.87 -28.77 -10.04
CA SER A 15 38.80 -28.19 -9.22
C SER A 15 39.29 -26.84 -8.67
N ALA A 16 39.42 -25.86 -9.57
CA ALA A 16 39.66 -24.47 -9.20
C ALA A 16 38.44 -23.94 -8.44
N ALA A 17 38.68 -23.31 -7.29
CA ALA A 17 37.64 -22.92 -6.36
C ALA A 17 36.84 -21.70 -6.86
N PHE A 18 35.77 -21.93 -7.62
CA PHE A 18 34.76 -20.91 -7.97
C PHE A 18 33.74 -20.62 -6.84
N ALA A 19 33.84 -21.32 -5.71
CA ALA A 19 32.76 -21.42 -4.72
C ALA A 19 32.59 -20.22 -3.75
N ALA A 20 33.29 -19.11 -3.96
CA ALA A 20 33.27 -17.95 -3.05
C ALA A 20 32.71 -16.65 -3.67
N GLU A 21 32.66 -16.56 -5.00
CA GLU A 21 32.36 -15.31 -5.74
C GLU A 21 30.97 -15.32 -6.42
N PHE A 22 30.32 -16.49 -6.45
CA PHE A 22 28.99 -16.68 -7.01
C PHE A 22 28.10 -17.46 -6.04
N GLU A 23 27.00 -16.84 -5.58
CA GLU A 23 26.02 -17.47 -4.68
C GLU A 23 24.63 -17.46 -5.33
N THR A 24 23.86 -18.55 -5.18
CA THR A 24 22.48 -18.59 -5.67
C THR A 24 21.49 -18.59 -4.50
N ILE A 25 20.53 -17.67 -4.52
CA ILE A 25 19.46 -17.58 -3.51
C ILE A 25 18.13 -17.92 -4.17
N VAL A 26 17.43 -18.91 -3.61
CA VAL A 26 16.06 -19.25 -4.00
C VAL A 26 15.07 -18.60 -3.03
N VAL A 27 14.07 -17.90 -3.57
CA VAL A 27 12.99 -17.25 -2.81
C VAL A 27 11.67 -17.91 -3.21
N PRO A 28 11.11 -18.78 -2.35
CA PRO A 28 9.79 -19.37 -2.58
C PRO A 28 8.66 -18.37 -2.28
N PRO A 29 7.40 -18.67 -2.65
CA PRO A 29 6.25 -17.84 -2.31
C PRO A 29 6.14 -17.56 -0.80
N SER A 30 5.73 -16.34 -0.46
CA SER A 30 5.48 -15.90 0.92
C SER A 30 4.16 -16.43 1.50
N GLU A 31 3.24 -16.87 0.63
CA GLU A 31 1.94 -17.43 1.02
C GLU A 31 1.97 -18.96 0.95
N PRO A 32 1.18 -19.69 1.77
CA PRO A 32 1.13 -21.14 1.73
C PRO A 32 0.68 -21.66 0.36
N VAL A 33 1.38 -22.65 -0.17
CA VAL A 33 1.08 -23.24 -1.48
C VAL A 33 0.39 -24.60 -1.34
N VAL A 34 -0.35 -24.99 -2.36
CA VAL A 34 -1.15 -26.22 -2.35
C VAL A 34 -0.34 -27.38 -2.97
N ALA A 35 -0.30 -28.52 -2.30
CA ALA A 35 0.33 -29.73 -2.81
C ALA A 35 -0.40 -30.24 -4.08
N GLY A 36 0.36 -30.59 -5.12
CA GLY A 36 -0.15 -30.91 -6.45
C GLY A 36 -0.16 -29.73 -7.44
N ASN A 37 0.03 -28.48 -6.97
CA ASN A 37 0.05 -27.31 -7.85
C ASN A 37 1.47 -26.96 -8.33
N THR A 38 1.55 -26.37 -9.52
CA THR A 38 2.72 -25.64 -10.01
C THR A 38 2.83 -24.29 -9.29
N ILE A 39 3.98 -23.98 -8.71
CA ILE A 39 4.27 -22.69 -8.06
C ILE A 39 5.36 -21.94 -8.81
N THR A 40 5.41 -20.61 -8.69
CA THR A 40 6.52 -19.80 -9.20
C THR A 40 7.48 -19.46 -8.05
N VAL A 41 8.78 -19.63 -8.26
CA VAL A 41 9.86 -19.25 -7.33
C VAL A 41 10.80 -18.27 -8.03
N GLU A 42 11.45 -17.41 -7.24
CA GLU A 42 12.48 -16.51 -7.74
C GLU A 42 13.87 -17.11 -7.46
N VAL A 43 14.77 -17.03 -8.43
CA VAL A 43 16.17 -17.43 -8.27
C VAL A 43 17.04 -16.22 -8.57
N TYR A 44 17.84 -15.82 -7.58
CA TYR A 44 18.81 -14.74 -7.65
C TYR A 44 20.20 -15.34 -7.80
N PHE A 45 20.85 -15.03 -8.91
CA PHE A 45 22.25 -15.33 -9.16
C PHE A 45 23.09 -14.13 -8.74
N MET A 46 23.77 -14.22 -7.60
CA MET A 46 24.55 -13.14 -7.00
C MET A 46 26.02 -13.26 -7.43
N ASN A 47 26.62 -12.17 -7.88
CA ASN A 47 28.05 -12.05 -8.14
C ASN A 47 28.67 -11.07 -7.15
N THR A 48 29.52 -11.58 -6.25
CA THR A 48 30.23 -10.79 -5.23
C THR A 48 31.63 -10.38 -5.67
N SER A 49 32.05 -10.71 -6.89
CA SER A 49 33.33 -10.29 -7.46
C SER A 49 33.27 -8.88 -8.09
N ASP A 50 34.45 -8.33 -8.34
CA ASP A 50 34.69 -7.05 -9.02
C ASP A 50 34.66 -7.13 -10.56
N HIS A 51 34.40 -8.32 -11.12
CA HIS A 51 34.38 -8.57 -12.55
C HIS A 51 33.08 -9.26 -13.00
N ILE A 52 32.85 -9.34 -14.31
CA ILE A 52 31.64 -9.97 -14.86
C ILE A 52 31.79 -11.49 -14.76
N VAL A 53 30.83 -12.14 -14.12
CA VAL A 53 30.76 -13.61 -14.04
C VAL A 53 29.74 -14.11 -15.06
N THR A 54 30.15 -15.10 -15.85
CA THR A 54 29.30 -15.75 -16.87
C THR A 54 29.06 -17.19 -16.46
N VAL A 55 27.79 -17.59 -16.35
CA VAL A 55 27.40 -18.91 -15.82
C VAL A 55 26.57 -19.64 -16.86
N GLN A 56 26.98 -20.87 -17.15
CA GLN A 56 26.23 -21.80 -17.98
C GLN A 56 25.07 -22.35 -17.15
N THR A 57 23.84 -22.09 -17.58
CA THR A 57 22.63 -22.57 -16.89
C THR A 57 22.06 -23.81 -17.60
N PRO A 58 21.55 -24.80 -16.85
CA PRO A 58 20.83 -25.92 -17.45
C PRO A 58 19.44 -25.50 -17.95
N GLU A 59 18.83 -26.31 -18.82
CA GLU A 59 17.43 -26.15 -19.28
C GLU A 59 16.43 -26.12 -18.11
N PHE A 60 16.73 -26.84 -17.02
CA PHE A 60 16.02 -26.81 -15.75
C PHE A 60 17.00 -26.94 -14.59
N ILE A 61 16.73 -26.28 -13.45
CA ILE A 61 17.54 -26.43 -12.24
C ILE A 61 17.02 -27.64 -11.46
N GLU A 62 17.87 -28.63 -11.22
CA GLU A 62 17.53 -29.74 -10.32
C GLU A 62 17.52 -29.21 -8.89
N SER A 63 16.45 -29.53 -8.15
CA SER A 63 16.25 -29.07 -6.78
C SER A 63 15.64 -30.19 -5.93
N ARG A 64 15.72 -30.03 -4.61
CA ARG A 64 15.12 -30.93 -3.64
C ARG A 64 14.16 -30.15 -2.76
N LEU A 65 12.95 -30.68 -2.59
CA LEU A 65 12.06 -30.24 -1.52
C LEU A 65 12.31 -31.14 -0.32
N ILE A 66 12.29 -30.60 0.90
CA ILE A 66 12.65 -31.31 2.14
C ILE A 66 11.54 -31.06 3.17
N SER A 67 10.81 -32.11 3.57
CA SER A 67 9.83 -32.04 4.66
C SER A 67 9.96 -33.25 5.58
N GLY A 68 10.37 -33.01 6.82
CA GLY A 68 10.65 -34.08 7.78
C GLY A 68 11.64 -35.11 7.22
N ASN A 69 11.17 -36.35 7.04
CA ASN A 69 11.95 -37.46 6.49
C ASN A 69 11.79 -37.67 4.98
N THR A 70 10.93 -36.89 4.29
CA THR A 70 10.75 -36.98 2.84
C THR A 70 11.58 -35.92 2.14
N SER A 71 12.20 -36.28 1.01
CA SER A 71 12.98 -35.32 0.24
C SER A 71 12.91 -35.53 -1.29
N PRO A 72 11.74 -35.33 -1.92
CA PRO A 72 11.58 -35.53 -3.35
C PRO A 72 12.42 -34.54 -4.18
N SER A 73 13.01 -35.05 -5.26
CA SER A 73 13.63 -34.22 -6.30
C SER A 73 12.56 -33.59 -7.19
N VAL A 74 12.72 -32.30 -7.48
CA VAL A 74 11.86 -31.51 -8.38
C VAL A 74 12.72 -30.76 -9.40
N ARG A 75 12.09 -30.29 -10.49
CA ARG A 75 12.75 -29.48 -11.52
C ARG A 75 12.16 -28.08 -11.52
N LEU A 76 13.04 -27.08 -11.57
CA LEU A 76 12.68 -25.68 -11.74
C LEU A 76 12.86 -25.33 -13.21
N THR A 77 11.77 -24.99 -13.88
CA THR A 77 11.73 -24.65 -15.33
C THR A 77 11.62 -23.14 -15.52
N PRO A 78 12.40 -22.49 -16.41
CA PRO A 78 12.33 -21.03 -16.61
C PRO A 78 10.94 -20.50 -17.00
N LYS A 79 10.58 -19.29 -16.52
CA LYS A 79 9.35 -18.58 -16.87
C LYS A 79 9.65 -17.12 -17.29
N PRO A 80 9.34 -16.69 -18.53
CA PRO A 80 8.90 -17.51 -19.66
C PRO A 80 9.92 -18.60 -20.02
N PHE A 81 9.50 -19.61 -20.78
CA PHE A 81 10.40 -20.68 -21.23
C PHE A 81 11.42 -20.13 -22.24
N GLU A 82 12.54 -19.66 -21.71
CA GLU A 82 13.74 -19.29 -22.43
C GLU A 82 14.81 -20.34 -22.09
N PRO A 83 15.39 -21.06 -23.05
CA PRO A 83 16.51 -21.94 -22.78
C PRO A 83 17.75 -21.07 -22.52
N LEU A 84 17.93 -20.72 -21.24
CA LEU A 84 19.09 -19.99 -20.74
C LEU A 84 20.31 -20.90 -20.88
N HIS A 85 21.02 -20.79 -22.00
CA HIS A 85 22.30 -21.48 -22.17
C HIS A 85 23.40 -20.79 -21.34
N GLU A 86 23.35 -19.46 -21.29
CA GLU A 86 24.35 -18.63 -20.63
C GLU A 86 23.68 -17.42 -19.99
N ILE A 87 24.01 -17.14 -18.72
CA ILE A 87 23.64 -15.92 -18.02
C ILE A 87 24.90 -15.10 -17.69
N VAL A 88 24.80 -13.79 -17.88
CA VAL A 88 25.87 -12.83 -17.57
C VAL A 88 25.44 -12.03 -16.35
N VAL A 89 26.19 -12.13 -15.26
CA VAL A 89 25.93 -11.41 -14.01
C VAL A 89 27.00 -10.33 -13.81
N PRO A 90 26.61 -9.04 -13.74
CA PRO A 90 27.57 -7.94 -13.64
C PRO A 90 28.36 -7.99 -12.32
N ALA A 91 29.53 -7.35 -12.30
CA ALA A 91 30.35 -7.16 -11.11
C ALA A 91 29.56 -6.52 -9.97
N ASN A 92 29.71 -7.02 -8.74
CA ASN A 92 28.99 -6.59 -7.54
C ASN A 92 27.46 -6.51 -7.73
N GLY A 93 26.90 -7.36 -8.60
CA GLY A 93 25.51 -7.31 -9.02
C GLY A 93 24.80 -8.66 -8.94
N PHE A 94 23.57 -8.70 -9.43
CA PHE A 94 22.77 -9.92 -9.44
C PHE A 94 21.88 -10.01 -10.68
N LEU A 95 21.47 -11.22 -11.01
CA LEU A 95 20.43 -11.49 -12.00
C LEU A 95 19.27 -12.25 -11.34
N LYS A 96 18.06 -11.70 -11.45
CA LYS A 96 16.81 -12.36 -11.04
C LYS A 96 16.21 -13.11 -12.22
N LYS A 97 15.85 -14.38 -12.04
CA LYS A 97 15.04 -15.17 -12.98
C LYS A 97 13.89 -15.84 -12.24
N LEU A 98 12.76 -15.98 -12.93
CA LEU A 98 11.58 -16.69 -12.43
C LEU A 98 11.61 -18.14 -12.93
N TYR A 99 11.28 -19.08 -12.05
CA TYR A 99 11.17 -20.49 -12.37
C TYR A 99 9.83 -21.04 -11.86
N THR A 100 9.29 -22.05 -12.52
CA THR A 100 8.15 -22.84 -12.03
C THR A 100 8.59 -24.22 -11.57
N LEU A 101 7.99 -24.71 -10.49
CA LEU A 101 8.15 -26.09 -10.03
C LEU A 101 6.81 -26.69 -9.62
N ASP A 102 6.66 -27.99 -9.85
CA ASP A 102 5.48 -28.74 -9.41
C ASP A 102 5.70 -29.27 -7.99
N VAL A 103 4.81 -28.93 -7.07
CA VAL A 103 4.85 -29.40 -5.69
C VAL A 103 4.23 -30.80 -5.61
N PRO A 104 4.96 -31.86 -5.21
CA PRO A 104 4.39 -33.20 -5.14
C PRO A 104 3.23 -33.31 -4.15
N GLU A 105 2.17 -34.03 -4.49
CA GLU A 105 0.99 -34.26 -3.62
C GLU A 105 1.34 -34.89 -2.26
N SER A 106 2.49 -35.54 -2.16
CA SER A 106 2.99 -36.24 -0.97
C SER A 106 3.68 -35.34 0.06
N ILE A 107 3.89 -34.05 -0.22
CA ILE A 107 4.60 -33.13 0.67
C ILE A 107 3.63 -32.14 1.34
N GLU A 108 3.84 -31.87 2.63
CA GLU A 108 3.04 -30.94 3.43
C GLU A 108 3.87 -30.31 4.55
N GLY A 109 3.34 -29.27 5.20
CA GLY A 109 3.94 -28.62 6.35
C GLY A 109 4.98 -27.57 5.97
N SER A 110 6.03 -27.43 6.79
CA SER A 110 7.16 -26.55 6.50
C SER A 110 8.15 -27.28 5.59
N VAL A 111 8.33 -26.78 4.38
CA VAL A 111 9.12 -27.39 3.31
C VAL A 111 10.34 -26.53 3.02
N GLY A 112 11.53 -27.13 3.08
CA GLY A 112 12.76 -26.51 2.59
C GLY A 112 12.95 -26.76 1.10
N ILE A 113 13.34 -25.73 0.34
CA ILE A 113 13.84 -25.87 -1.03
C ILE A 113 15.36 -25.69 -1.05
N GLU A 114 16.06 -26.60 -1.73
CA GLU A 114 17.49 -26.59 -1.94
C GLU A 114 17.77 -26.79 -3.43
N LEU A 115 18.49 -25.87 -4.07
CA LEU A 115 18.96 -26.06 -5.44
C LEU A 115 20.12 -27.07 -5.41
N VAL A 116 20.06 -28.12 -6.22
CA VAL A 116 21.10 -29.15 -6.30
C VAL A 116 22.15 -28.77 -7.34
N THR A 117 21.75 -28.12 -8.43
CA THR A 117 22.69 -27.67 -9.49
C THR A 117 23.54 -26.46 -9.07
N PHE A 118 23.12 -25.69 -8.07
CA PHE A 118 23.81 -24.49 -7.60
C PHE A 118 23.92 -24.48 -6.08
N THR A 119 25.08 -24.08 -5.55
CA THR A 119 25.25 -23.84 -4.10
C THR A 119 24.26 -22.76 -3.65
N SER A 120 23.29 -23.16 -2.83
CA SER A 120 22.22 -22.28 -2.36
C SER A 120 21.92 -22.49 -0.88
N LYS A 121 21.56 -21.41 -0.20
CA LYS A 121 21.01 -21.50 1.16
C LYS A 121 19.57 -22.03 1.08
N ARG A 122 19.23 -22.97 1.97
CA ARG A 122 17.87 -23.53 2.05
C ARG A 122 16.87 -22.44 2.44
N ALA A 123 15.84 -22.26 1.63
CA ALA A 123 14.70 -21.40 1.96
C ALA A 123 13.51 -22.25 2.40
N LEU A 124 12.68 -21.73 3.31
CA LEU A 124 11.50 -22.42 3.83
C LEU A 124 10.21 -21.79 3.29
N PHE A 125 9.22 -22.62 2.99
CA PHE A 125 7.85 -22.22 2.63
C PHE A 125 6.82 -23.20 3.18
N SER A 126 5.55 -22.82 3.22
CA SER A 126 4.47 -23.67 3.74
C SER A 126 3.73 -24.38 2.61
N VAL A 127 3.49 -25.68 2.76
CA VAL A 127 2.68 -26.49 1.84
C VAL A 127 1.48 -27.07 2.57
N ILE A 128 0.28 -26.94 1.98
CA ILE A 128 -0.99 -27.50 2.49
C ILE A 128 -1.55 -28.55 1.53
N LYS A 129 -2.21 -29.59 2.06
CA LYS A 129 -2.87 -30.62 1.25
C LYS A 129 -4.20 -30.13 0.68
N THR A 130 -4.51 -30.60 -0.53
CA THR A 130 -5.81 -30.42 -1.18
C THR A 130 -6.85 -31.39 -0.61
N ASP A 131 -7.86 -30.90 0.09
CA ASP A 131 -9.06 -31.68 0.39
C ASP A 131 -9.95 -31.72 -0.87
N ILE A 132 -9.91 -32.83 -1.62
CA ILE A 132 -10.53 -32.99 -2.95
C ILE A 132 -12.06 -33.19 -2.86
N LYS A 133 -12.76 -32.32 -2.13
CA LYS A 133 -14.23 -32.24 -2.10
C LYS A 133 -14.80 -30.87 -2.46
N ASN A 134 -13.98 -29.83 -2.60
CA ASN A 134 -14.41 -28.50 -3.06
C ASN A 134 -13.39 -27.86 -4.00
N ALA A 135 -12.96 -28.58 -5.04
CA ALA A 135 -12.14 -28.04 -6.12
C ALA A 135 -12.96 -27.10 -7.03
N LYS A 136 -13.37 -25.94 -6.51
CA LYS A 136 -13.52 -24.75 -7.36
C LYS A 136 -12.12 -24.27 -7.71
N CYS A 137 -11.97 -23.84 -8.96
CA CYS A 137 -10.74 -23.20 -9.43
C CYS A 137 -10.39 -22.06 -8.47
N VAL A 138 -9.21 -22.12 -7.84
CA VAL A 138 -8.68 -21.00 -7.08
C VAL A 138 -8.15 -19.99 -8.10
N SER A 139 -9.08 -19.25 -8.69
CA SER A 139 -8.84 -17.82 -8.88
C SER A 139 -8.33 -17.29 -7.56
N GLU A 140 -7.24 -16.51 -7.59
CA GLU A 140 -6.68 -15.81 -6.43
C GLU A 140 -7.79 -15.46 -5.45
N THR A 141 -7.83 -16.12 -4.29
CA THR A 141 -8.83 -15.78 -3.27
C THR A 141 -8.59 -14.31 -2.98
N PRO A 142 -9.54 -13.40 -3.27
CA PRO A 142 -9.27 -11.99 -3.10
C PRO A 142 -8.82 -11.79 -1.66
N LYS A 143 -7.70 -11.08 -1.48
CA LYS A 143 -7.45 -10.45 -0.17
C LYS A 143 -8.72 -9.67 0.13
N ASN A 144 -9.38 -10.02 1.23
CA ASN A 144 -10.79 -9.72 1.46
C ASN A 144 -10.94 -8.22 1.75
N TYR A 145 -10.95 -7.41 0.69
CA TYR A 145 -10.93 -5.95 0.69
C TYR A 145 -12.29 -5.38 0.24
N ASP A 146 -13.41 -6.04 0.60
CA ASP A 146 -14.81 -5.62 0.33
C ASP A 146 -15.20 -4.27 0.99
N THR A 147 -14.31 -3.29 1.08
CA THR A 147 -14.38 -2.12 1.98
C THR A 147 -13.84 -0.85 1.29
N VAL A 148 -13.76 0.28 2.01
CA VAL A 148 -13.37 1.61 1.45
C VAL A 148 -12.02 1.61 0.74
N GLU A 149 -11.16 0.64 1.02
CA GLU A 149 -9.93 0.33 0.31
C GLU A 149 -10.15 0.16 -1.21
N GLU A 150 -11.19 -0.58 -1.65
CA GLU A 150 -11.57 -0.66 -3.08
C GLU A 150 -11.84 0.74 -3.65
N ILE A 151 -12.66 1.54 -2.94
CA ILE A 151 -13.02 2.90 -3.35
C ILE A 151 -11.77 3.82 -3.35
N GLN A 152 -10.79 3.59 -2.48
CA GLN A 152 -9.51 4.30 -2.48
C GLN A 152 -8.65 3.89 -3.69
N ALA A 153 -8.59 2.60 -4.02
CA ALA A 153 -7.83 2.05 -5.15
C ALA A 153 -8.34 2.54 -6.52
N LEU A 154 -9.61 2.97 -6.64
CA LEU A 154 -10.12 3.65 -7.84
C LEU A 154 -9.34 4.94 -8.19
N PHE A 155 -8.70 5.58 -7.21
CA PHE A 155 -8.03 6.87 -7.35
C PHE A 155 -6.52 6.84 -7.16
N GLN A 156 -5.94 5.77 -6.61
CA GLN A 156 -4.51 5.68 -6.32
C GLN A 156 -4.00 4.23 -6.32
N THR A 157 -2.69 4.05 -6.51
CA THR A 157 -2.03 2.77 -6.26
C THR A 157 -2.09 2.42 -4.77
N ASP A 158 -2.26 1.14 -4.46
CA ASP A 158 -2.26 0.65 -3.08
C ASP A 158 -0.96 1.00 -2.35
N PHE A 159 -1.11 1.43 -1.10
CA PHE A 159 -0.01 1.73 -0.19
C PHE A 159 -0.06 0.74 1.00
N PRO A 160 0.24 -0.56 0.77
CA PRO A 160 -0.13 -1.64 1.68
C PRO A 160 0.53 -1.56 3.06
N TYR A 161 1.64 -0.84 3.18
CA TYR A 161 2.35 -0.60 4.44
C TYR A 161 1.78 0.56 5.27
N PHE A 162 0.88 1.36 4.70
CA PHE A 162 0.36 2.57 5.34
C PHE A 162 -1.15 2.77 5.07
N PRO A 163 -2.03 1.98 5.74
CA PRO A 163 -3.48 2.11 5.60
C PRO A 163 -3.96 3.46 6.09
N SER A 164 -4.47 4.30 5.18
CA SER A 164 -4.80 5.71 5.43
C SER A 164 -6.30 5.96 5.50
N ASN A 165 -6.76 6.76 6.47
CA ASN A 165 -8.18 7.13 6.60
C ASN A 165 -8.53 8.32 5.68
N GLU A 166 -7.70 9.35 5.73
CA GLU A 166 -7.79 10.59 4.96
C GLU A 166 -6.49 10.79 4.13
N PRO A 167 -6.43 11.74 3.17
CA PRO A 167 -5.20 12.02 2.41
C PRO A 167 -4.00 12.41 3.29
N THR A 168 -2.80 12.00 2.87
CA THR A 168 -1.52 12.30 3.53
C THR A 168 -0.63 13.09 2.58
N TYR A 169 -0.32 14.34 2.93
CA TYR A 169 0.31 15.32 2.04
C TYR A 169 1.06 16.43 2.78
N PHE A 170 1.91 17.14 2.04
CA PHE A 170 2.57 18.38 2.43
C PHE A 170 2.40 19.43 1.32
N GLY A 171 1.83 20.59 1.64
CA GLY A 171 1.60 21.69 0.70
C GLY A 171 2.17 23.02 1.22
N VAL A 172 3.10 23.60 0.47
CA VAL A 172 3.64 24.94 0.73
C VAL A 172 2.66 25.98 0.23
N GLY A 173 2.32 26.96 1.08
CA GLY A 173 1.46 28.08 0.70
C GLY A 173 2.17 29.03 -0.27
N THR A 174 1.42 29.55 -1.24
CA THR A 174 1.84 30.70 -2.06
C THR A 174 2.13 31.94 -1.19
N ASP A 175 1.41 32.07 -0.08
CA ASP A 175 1.84 32.76 1.13
C ASP A 175 2.38 31.72 2.12
N PRO A 176 3.70 31.66 2.41
CA PRO A 176 4.28 30.55 3.16
C PRO A 176 3.82 30.46 4.63
N GLU A 177 3.24 31.53 5.20
CA GLU A 177 2.55 31.51 6.51
C GLU A 177 1.41 30.48 6.54
N LYS A 178 0.81 30.21 5.39
CA LYS A 178 -0.37 29.35 5.24
C LYS A 178 0.00 27.95 4.76
N SER A 179 1.23 27.49 4.96
CA SER A 179 1.62 26.12 4.57
C SER A 179 0.93 25.09 5.47
N LYS A 180 0.70 23.88 4.95
CA LYS A 180 -0.13 22.88 5.63
C LYS A 180 0.34 21.48 5.29
N PHE A 181 0.32 20.59 6.28
CA PHE A 181 0.44 19.15 6.03
C PHE A 181 -0.64 18.37 6.76
N GLN A 182 -0.89 17.16 6.27
CA GLN A 182 -1.76 16.20 6.89
C GLN A 182 -1.11 14.81 6.86
N PHE A 183 -1.27 14.09 7.95
CA PHE A 183 -0.90 12.68 8.10
C PHE A 183 -2.11 11.93 8.65
N SER A 184 -2.43 10.76 8.10
CA SER A 184 -3.60 9.99 8.51
C SER A 184 -3.35 8.49 8.42
N PHE A 185 -3.79 7.73 9.42
CA PHE A 185 -3.81 6.28 9.36
C PHE A 185 -5.11 5.71 9.93
N LYS A 186 -5.40 4.45 9.59
CA LYS A 186 -6.45 3.62 10.19
C LYS A 186 -5.90 2.24 10.55
N TYR A 187 -6.43 1.66 11.62
CA TYR A 187 -6.07 0.34 12.10
C TYR A 187 -7.34 -0.47 12.39
N ARG A 188 -7.46 -1.66 11.81
CA ARG A 188 -8.56 -2.61 12.09
C ARG A 188 -8.37 -3.21 13.48
N ILE A 189 -9.25 -2.88 14.41
CA ILE A 189 -9.08 -3.20 15.84
C ILE A 189 -9.15 -4.71 16.08
N LEU A 190 -10.01 -5.42 15.34
CA LEU A 190 -10.28 -6.84 15.54
C LEU A 190 -9.96 -7.64 14.27
N ASP A 191 -8.98 -8.53 14.37
CA ASP A 191 -8.58 -9.40 13.26
C ASP A 191 -9.38 -10.71 13.27
N VAL A 192 -10.65 -10.62 12.89
CA VAL A 192 -11.63 -11.73 13.01
C VAL A 192 -11.22 -12.98 12.24
N ASP A 193 -10.48 -12.82 11.15
CA ASP A 193 -10.09 -13.88 10.23
C ASP A 193 -9.09 -14.87 10.87
N LYS A 194 -8.36 -14.43 11.91
CA LYS A 194 -7.34 -15.22 12.62
C LYS A 194 -7.85 -15.89 13.90
N HIS A 195 -9.12 -15.73 14.26
CA HIS A 195 -9.63 -16.15 15.56
C HIS A 195 -10.95 -16.92 15.47
N GLU A 196 -10.93 -18.20 15.87
CA GLU A 196 -12.09 -19.11 15.85
C GLU A 196 -13.34 -18.52 16.54
N TRP A 197 -13.17 -17.80 17.67
CA TRP A 197 -14.27 -17.17 18.40
C TRP A 197 -14.99 -16.06 17.62
N ALA A 198 -14.32 -15.47 16.62
CA ALA A 198 -14.81 -14.35 15.83
C ALA A 198 -15.42 -14.76 14.48
N LYS A 199 -15.21 -16.01 14.01
CA LYS A 199 -15.75 -16.52 12.74
C LYS A 199 -17.27 -16.36 12.61
N ASN A 200 -18.01 -16.57 13.71
CA ASN A 200 -19.47 -16.39 13.76
C ASN A 200 -19.91 -14.94 13.97
N ARG A 201 -18.98 -13.97 13.93
CA ARG A 201 -19.21 -12.54 14.18
C ARG A 201 -18.43 -11.67 13.16
N PRO A 202 -18.59 -11.88 11.85
CA PRO A 202 -17.80 -11.18 10.82
C PRO A 202 -17.95 -9.66 10.85
N TRP A 203 -19.08 -9.15 11.37
CA TRP A 203 -19.32 -7.71 11.61
C TRP A 203 -18.24 -7.06 12.48
N LEU A 204 -17.59 -7.80 13.40
CA LEU A 204 -16.53 -7.27 14.25
C LEU A 204 -15.32 -6.74 13.46
N SER A 205 -15.10 -7.20 12.21
CA SER A 205 -14.05 -6.66 11.33
C SER A 205 -14.26 -5.20 10.93
N GLY A 206 -15.48 -4.67 11.07
CA GLY A 206 -15.81 -3.29 10.75
C GLY A 206 -15.24 -2.27 11.74
N PHE A 207 -14.79 -2.67 12.93
CA PHE A 207 -14.25 -1.72 13.92
C PHE A 207 -12.82 -1.30 13.62
N HIS A 208 -12.65 0.02 13.50
CA HIS A 208 -11.39 0.67 13.18
C HIS A 208 -11.09 1.79 14.18
N PHE A 209 -9.80 1.96 14.46
CA PHE A 209 -9.25 3.17 15.05
C PHE A 209 -8.66 4.01 13.93
N GLY A 210 -9.10 5.25 13.79
CA GLY A 210 -8.53 6.24 12.89
C GLY A 210 -7.73 7.28 13.67
N TYR A 211 -6.68 7.81 13.05
CA TYR A 211 -5.99 8.98 13.54
C TYR A 211 -5.61 9.88 12.38
N THR A 212 -6.04 11.13 12.41
CA THR A 212 -5.60 12.15 11.46
C THR A 212 -5.00 13.33 12.22
N GLN A 213 -3.89 13.87 11.72
CA GLN A 213 -3.28 15.09 12.23
C GLN A 213 -3.15 16.09 11.10
N THR A 214 -3.63 17.31 11.32
CA THR A 214 -3.48 18.43 10.38
C THR A 214 -2.69 19.54 11.05
N SER A 215 -1.60 19.98 10.44
CA SER A 215 -0.76 21.06 10.98
C SER A 215 -0.68 22.22 9.98
N LEU A 216 -0.95 23.43 10.46
CA LEU A 216 -0.69 24.68 9.75
C LEU A 216 0.67 25.21 10.22
N TRP A 217 1.58 25.34 9.27
CA TRP A 217 2.98 25.67 9.52
C TRP A 217 3.32 27.00 8.87
N ASP A 218 3.66 27.97 9.70
CA ASP A 218 4.19 29.24 9.21
C ASP A 218 5.66 29.03 8.79
N LEU A 219 5.91 29.04 7.48
CA LEU A 219 7.26 28.93 6.90
C LEU A 219 7.94 30.28 6.64
N LYS A 220 7.26 31.40 6.93
CA LYS A 220 7.69 32.78 6.65
C LYS A 220 8.22 33.49 7.88
N SER A 221 7.57 33.35 9.04
CA SER A 221 7.96 33.99 10.29
C SER A 221 9.26 33.43 10.88
N ASP A 222 9.84 34.21 11.79
CA ASP A 222 11.05 33.83 12.53
C ASP A 222 10.86 32.51 13.27
N SER A 223 11.88 31.65 13.21
CA SER A 223 11.87 30.27 13.74
C SER A 223 10.82 29.32 13.15
N LYS A 224 9.98 29.77 12.20
CA LYS A 224 8.99 28.97 11.46
C LYS A 224 8.05 28.15 12.37
N PRO A 225 7.20 28.82 13.18
CA PRO A 225 6.35 28.15 14.16
C PRO A 225 5.14 27.45 13.53
N PHE A 226 4.55 26.50 14.25
CA PHE A 226 3.21 26.00 13.95
C PHE A 226 2.16 27.00 14.46
N ASP A 227 1.27 27.51 13.59
CA ASP A 227 0.13 28.35 14.01
C ASP A 227 -0.91 27.49 14.73
N ASP A 228 -1.23 26.32 14.17
CA ASP A 228 -2.11 25.32 14.79
C ASP A 228 -1.73 23.88 14.41
N THR A 229 -2.11 22.93 15.26
CA THR A 229 -2.07 21.49 14.95
C THR A 229 -3.27 20.82 15.56
N SER A 230 -4.12 20.21 14.74
CA SER A 230 -5.33 19.52 15.19
C SER A 230 -5.11 17.99 15.18
N TYR A 231 -5.30 17.37 16.35
CA TYR A 231 -5.19 15.95 16.63
C TYR A 231 -6.59 15.32 16.55
N LYS A 232 -6.83 14.39 15.62
CA LYS A 232 -8.15 13.82 15.32
C LYS A 232 -8.18 12.28 15.46
N PRO A 233 -8.15 11.75 16.69
CA PRO A 233 -8.41 10.33 16.94
C PRO A 233 -9.91 10.00 16.75
N GLU A 234 -10.18 8.82 16.21
CA GLU A 234 -11.50 8.39 15.79
C GLU A 234 -11.68 6.89 16.11
N ILE A 235 -12.85 6.50 16.60
CA ILE A 235 -13.26 5.09 16.65
C ILE A 235 -14.51 4.97 15.80
N PHE A 236 -14.44 4.14 14.76
CA PHE A 236 -15.52 4.02 13.78
C PHE A 236 -15.81 2.57 13.41
N TYR A 237 -17.04 2.35 12.99
CA TYR A 237 -17.50 1.17 12.31
C TYR A 237 -17.54 1.47 10.80
N LEU A 238 -17.01 0.54 10.01
CA LEU A 238 -17.09 0.57 8.56
C LEU A 238 -17.83 -0.69 8.08
N THR A 239 -18.91 -0.51 7.31
CA THR A 239 -19.58 -1.63 6.66
C THR A 239 -18.71 -2.21 5.55
N LYS A 240 -18.93 -3.49 5.23
CA LYS A 240 -18.60 -4.00 3.89
C LYS A 240 -19.37 -3.24 2.81
N ASN A 241 -18.94 -3.40 1.56
CA ASN A 241 -19.64 -2.93 0.37
C ASN A 241 -21.07 -3.51 0.35
N ILE A 242 -22.05 -2.62 0.40
CA ILE A 242 -23.47 -2.90 0.30
C ILE A 242 -23.80 -2.82 -1.18
N ASN A 243 -23.82 -3.95 -1.88
CA ASN A 243 -24.14 -3.98 -3.30
C ASN A 243 -25.56 -3.38 -3.54
N PRO A 244 -25.69 -2.21 -4.19
CA PRO A 244 -26.98 -1.58 -4.39
C PRO A 244 -27.56 -2.01 -5.74
N ASP A 245 -28.87 -2.28 -5.80
CA ASP A 245 -29.59 -2.57 -7.05
C ASP A 245 -29.79 -1.31 -7.94
N PHE A 246 -28.75 -0.48 -8.08
CA PHE A 246 -28.74 0.78 -8.82
C PHE A 246 -27.61 0.80 -9.87
N PRO A 247 -27.92 0.79 -11.18
CA PRO A 247 -26.94 0.54 -12.26
C PRO A 247 -25.72 1.46 -12.36
N LEU A 248 -25.72 2.60 -11.65
CA LEU A 248 -24.65 3.61 -11.69
C LEU A 248 -23.75 3.59 -10.44
N ILE A 249 -24.16 2.92 -9.36
CA ILE A 249 -23.40 2.89 -8.11
C ILE A 249 -22.61 1.58 -8.08
N SER A 250 -21.28 1.67 -8.23
CA SER A 250 -20.39 0.50 -8.22
C SER A 250 -20.08 0.01 -6.80
N HIS A 251 -20.00 0.91 -5.82
CA HIS A 251 -19.79 0.56 -4.42
C HIS A 251 -20.60 1.50 -3.49
N LEU A 252 -21.08 0.96 -2.37
CA LEU A 252 -21.67 1.72 -1.27
C LEU A 252 -21.15 1.18 0.06
N CYS A 253 -20.38 1.98 0.78
CA CYS A 253 -19.97 1.70 2.16
C CYS A 253 -20.58 2.72 3.12
N VAL A 254 -20.75 2.37 4.39
CA VAL A 254 -21.14 3.32 5.44
C VAL A 254 -20.10 3.32 6.54
N GLN A 255 -19.52 4.49 6.81
CA GLN A 255 -18.64 4.75 7.93
C GLN A 255 -19.42 5.53 8.98
N SER A 256 -19.45 5.06 10.23
CA SER A 256 -20.08 5.78 11.35
C SER A 256 -19.23 5.64 12.60
N GLY A 257 -19.15 6.68 13.43
CA GLY A 257 -18.22 6.64 14.55
C GLY A 257 -18.28 7.84 15.47
N PHE A 258 -17.38 7.81 16.45
CA PHE A 258 -17.06 8.91 17.34
C PHE A 258 -15.69 9.47 16.93
N GLN A 259 -15.62 10.78 16.74
CA GLN A 259 -14.39 11.50 16.47
C GLN A 259 -14.18 12.56 17.56
N HIS A 260 -12.99 12.56 18.15
CA HIS A 260 -12.46 13.68 18.93
C HIS A 260 -11.55 14.52 18.03
N GLU A 261 -11.51 15.83 18.26
CA GLU A 261 -10.61 16.75 17.60
C GLU A 261 -10.20 17.84 18.59
N SER A 262 -8.91 17.98 18.88
CA SER A 262 -8.38 19.06 19.73
C SER A 262 -7.09 19.62 19.18
N ASN A 263 -6.69 20.82 19.62
CA ASN A 263 -5.44 21.46 19.18
C ASN A 263 -4.22 21.22 20.10
N GLY A 264 -4.41 20.48 21.20
CA GLY A 264 -3.36 20.21 22.19
C GLY A 264 -2.84 21.42 22.97
N LYS A 265 -3.47 22.61 22.82
CA LYS A 265 -3.10 23.82 23.56
C LYS A 265 -3.84 23.90 24.90
N GLY A 266 -3.30 24.67 25.85
CA GLY A 266 -3.91 24.93 27.15
C GLY A 266 -4.43 26.36 27.30
N GLY A 267 -5.19 26.62 28.36
CA GLY A 267 -5.68 27.96 28.68
C GLY A 267 -6.62 28.53 27.61
N THR A 268 -6.51 29.83 27.34
CA THR A 268 -7.35 30.57 26.37
C THR A 268 -7.25 30.06 24.93
N ASP A 269 -6.16 29.36 24.61
CA ASP A 269 -5.86 28.84 23.28
C ASP A 269 -6.33 27.38 23.12
N SER A 270 -6.77 26.73 24.21
CA SER A 270 -7.36 25.40 24.14
C SER A 270 -8.59 25.40 23.24
N ARG A 271 -8.65 24.46 22.31
CA ARG A 271 -9.82 24.22 21.46
C ARG A 271 -10.05 22.72 21.33
N SER A 272 -11.30 22.30 21.47
CA SER A 272 -11.68 20.90 21.32
C SER A 272 -13.12 20.74 20.86
N THR A 273 -13.37 19.68 20.11
CA THR A 273 -14.71 19.24 19.75
C THR A 273 -14.77 17.71 19.65
N ASN A 274 -15.94 17.18 19.93
CA ASN A 274 -16.29 15.78 19.98
C ASN A 274 -17.61 15.62 19.21
N PHE A 275 -17.69 14.63 18.32
CA PHE A 275 -18.93 14.39 17.59
C PHE A 275 -19.12 12.92 17.19
N LEU A 276 -20.39 12.52 17.18
CA LEU A 276 -20.84 11.28 16.54
C LEU A 276 -21.22 11.59 15.09
N TYR A 277 -20.94 10.70 14.16
CA TYR A 277 -21.24 10.92 12.75
C TYR A 277 -21.69 9.67 12.00
N ILE A 278 -22.28 9.90 10.83
CA ILE A 278 -22.50 8.91 9.77
C ILE A 278 -22.08 9.49 8.42
N LYS A 279 -21.41 8.67 7.61
CA LYS A 279 -20.89 8.98 6.28
C LYS A 279 -21.12 7.77 5.36
N PRO A 280 -22.26 7.66 4.66
CA PRO A 280 -22.32 6.81 3.47
C PRO A 280 -21.30 7.32 2.44
N ILE A 281 -20.70 6.39 1.70
CA ILE A 281 -19.66 6.63 0.70
C ILE A 281 -20.09 5.85 -0.54
N PHE A 282 -20.47 6.59 -1.58
CA PHE A 282 -20.88 6.06 -2.87
C PHE A 282 -19.71 6.16 -3.85
N ALA A 283 -19.48 5.11 -4.64
CA ALA A 283 -18.65 5.15 -5.83
C ALA A 283 -19.52 4.94 -7.07
N PHE A 284 -19.20 5.66 -8.14
CA PHE A 284 -19.86 5.58 -9.44
C PHE A 284 -18.81 5.37 -10.53
N ASP A 285 -19.09 4.49 -11.48
CA ASP A 285 -18.31 4.36 -12.70
C ASP A 285 -18.80 5.37 -13.76
N LEU A 286 -17.88 6.16 -14.31
CA LEU A 286 -18.14 7.13 -15.38
C LEU A 286 -17.63 6.66 -16.75
N GLY A 287 -17.06 5.44 -16.82
CA GLY A 287 -16.43 4.87 -18.00
C GLY A 287 -14.99 5.35 -18.22
N ASN A 288 -14.24 4.65 -19.09
CA ASN A 288 -12.83 4.93 -19.40
C ASN A 288 -11.89 4.94 -18.17
N ASP A 289 -12.22 4.16 -17.14
CA ASP A 289 -11.60 4.12 -15.80
C ASP A 289 -11.65 5.46 -15.04
N TYR A 290 -12.65 6.31 -15.34
CA TYR A 290 -13.00 7.46 -14.50
C TYR A 290 -14.03 7.05 -13.47
N HIS A 291 -13.77 7.44 -12.23
CA HIS A 291 -14.64 7.19 -11.10
C HIS A 291 -15.04 8.49 -10.40
N LEU A 292 -16.22 8.48 -9.80
CA LEU A 292 -16.71 9.51 -8.90
C LEU A 292 -16.98 8.88 -7.53
N LYS A 293 -16.45 9.49 -6.48
CA LYS A 293 -16.79 9.22 -5.08
C LYS A 293 -17.59 10.39 -4.53
N VAL A 294 -18.68 10.10 -3.82
CA VAL A 294 -19.47 11.09 -3.08
C VAL A 294 -19.67 10.59 -1.65
N GLY A 295 -19.31 11.39 -0.65
CA GLY A 295 -19.29 11.00 0.76
C GLY A 295 -19.89 12.06 1.68
N PRO A 296 -21.23 12.18 1.76
CA PRO A 296 -21.89 13.11 2.68
C PRO A 296 -21.74 12.63 4.14
N LYS A 297 -20.92 13.32 4.94
CA LYS A 297 -20.74 13.09 6.38
C LYS A 297 -21.63 14.05 7.16
N ALA A 298 -22.58 13.52 7.93
CA ALA A 298 -23.40 14.30 8.87
C ALA A 298 -22.97 13.98 10.32
N TRP A 299 -22.96 14.97 11.22
CA TRP A 299 -22.56 14.77 12.62
C TRP A 299 -23.43 15.49 13.64
N LEU A 300 -23.35 15.01 14.88
CA LEU A 300 -23.92 15.60 16.08
C LEU A 300 -22.80 15.82 17.10
N TYR A 301 -22.62 17.08 17.51
CA TYR A 301 -21.71 17.46 18.59
C TYR A 301 -22.16 16.82 19.92
N THR A 302 -21.22 16.31 20.71
CA THR A 302 -21.54 15.62 21.97
C THR A 302 -20.38 15.72 22.97
N GLY A 303 -20.65 16.02 24.24
CA GLY A 303 -19.57 16.16 25.24
C GLY A 303 -18.54 17.23 24.89
N ASN A 304 -18.98 18.33 24.26
CA ASN A 304 -18.17 19.53 24.07
C ASN A 304 -18.17 20.38 25.33
N ASP A 305 -17.03 21.02 25.59
CA ASP A 305 -16.94 22.12 26.53
C ASP A 305 -17.61 23.39 25.94
N ASN A 306 -18.19 24.21 26.82
CA ASN A 306 -18.86 25.47 26.49
C ASN A 306 -17.98 26.71 26.78
N GLU A 307 -16.75 26.55 27.25
CA GLU A 307 -15.84 27.67 27.53
C GLU A 307 -14.91 27.96 26.34
N THR A 308 -14.31 26.92 25.75
CA THR A 308 -13.23 27.02 24.75
C THR A 308 -13.68 27.39 23.33
N ASN A 309 -14.78 26.80 22.85
CA ASN A 309 -15.36 27.09 21.54
C ASN A 309 -16.88 26.78 21.48
N PRO A 310 -17.70 27.48 22.28
CA PRO A 310 -19.13 27.20 22.42
C PRO A 310 -19.99 27.42 21.17
N ASP A 311 -19.44 28.07 20.14
CA ASP A 311 -20.17 28.35 18.90
C ASP A 311 -19.53 27.83 17.62
N ILE A 312 -18.71 26.77 17.75
CA ILE A 312 -18.05 26.10 16.61
C ILE A 312 -19.05 25.58 15.56
N GLU A 313 -20.25 25.17 15.97
CA GLU A 313 -21.33 24.72 15.09
C GLU A 313 -21.83 25.81 14.13
N LYS A 314 -21.73 27.09 14.53
CA LYS A 314 -22.13 28.21 13.66
C LYS A 314 -21.20 28.40 12.47
N TYR A 315 -19.95 27.96 12.57
CA TYR A 315 -18.94 28.12 11.52
C TYR A 315 -18.69 26.81 10.75
N ARG A 316 -18.68 25.68 11.45
CA ARG A 316 -18.37 24.36 10.88
C ARG A 316 -19.63 23.59 10.45
N GLY A 317 -20.79 23.91 11.00
CA GLY A 317 -22.06 23.27 10.67
C GLY A 317 -22.19 21.85 11.23
N TYR A 318 -23.09 21.07 10.61
CA TYR A 318 -23.41 19.68 10.99
C TYR A 318 -23.14 18.69 9.84
N PHE A 319 -22.45 19.15 8.78
CA PHE A 319 -22.35 18.44 7.50
C PHE A 319 -21.07 18.79 6.73
N ASP A 320 -20.45 17.78 6.13
CA ASP A 320 -19.33 17.86 5.18
C ASP A 320 -19.65 16.98 3.97
N LEU A 321 -19.66 17.55 2.77
CA LEU A 321 -19.79 16.80 1.53
C LEU A 321 -18.41 16.58 0.92
N GLU A 322 -17.95 15.34 0.97
CA GLU A 322 -16.80 14.88 0.18
C GLU A 322 -17.23 14.59 -1.26
N PHE A 323 -16.48 15.12 -2.21
CA PHE A 323 -16.52 14.79 -3.64
C PHE A 323 -15.11 14.40 -4.08
N LYS A 324 -14.97 13.41 -4.96
CA LYS A 324 -13.70 13.11 -5.61
C LYS A 324 -13.91 12.46 -6.98
N VAL A 325 -13.32 13.02 -8.03
CA VAL A 325 -13.44 12.52 -9.40
C VAL A 325 -12.05 12.32 -10.02
N GLY A 326 -11.89 11.31 -10.85
CA GLY A 326 -10.69 11.13 -11.66
C GLY A 326 -10.38 9.67 -11.96
N LYS A 327 -9.12 9.43 -12.34
CA LYS A 327 -8.60 8.12 -12.72
C LYS A 327 -7.29 7.84 -11.99
N ARG A 328 -7.11 6.61 -11.48
CA ARG A 328 -5.93 6.16 -10.70
C ARG A 328 -4.59 6.59 -11.30
N ASP A 329 -4.41 6.49 -12.62
CA ASP A 329 -3.16 6.82 -13.31
C ASP A 329 -3.17 8.23 -13.96
N SER A 330 -4.03 9.13 -13.49
CA SER A 330 -4.21 10.48 -14.06
C SER A 330 -4.57 11.52 -12.99
N LEU A 331 -5.07 12.67 -13.43
CA LEU A 331 -5.62 13.73 -12.59
C LEU A 331 -6.77 13.20 -11.74
N VAL A 332 -6.72 13.49 -10.44
CA VAL A 332 -7.81 13.29 -9.50
C VAL A 332 -8.07 14.61 -8.78
N VAL A 333 -9.33 15.05 -8.79
CA VAL A 333 -9.80 16.27 -8.14
C VAL A 333 -10.73 15.89 -6.99
N GLY A 334 -10.33 16.20 -5.76
CA GLY A 334 -11.13 16.08 -4.55
C GLY A 334 -11.68 17.43 -4.07
N SER A 335 -12.75 17.40 -3.29
CA SER A 335 -13.27 18.58 -2.59
C SER A 335 -14.02 18.19 -1.31
N ASN A 336 -13.93 19.06 -0.30
CA ASN A 336 -14.75 19.00 0.91
C ASN A 336 -15.53 20.32 1.05
N LEU A 337 -16.82 20.22 1.32
CA LEU A 337 -17.73 21.37 1.43
C LEU A 337 -18.45 21.33 2.78
N ARG A 338 -18.30 22.39 3.59
CA ARG A 338 -19.03 22.57 4.87
C ARG A 338 -19.88 23.82 4.84
N TYR A 339 -20.96 23.83 5.64
CA TYR A 339 -21.84 24.97 5.76
C TYR A 339 -22.38 25.14 7.19
N GLY A 340 -22.00 26.24 7.85
CA GLY A 340 -22.57 26.72 9.10
C GLY A 340 -23.43 27.97 8.90
N SER A 341 -24.09 28.44 9.96
CA SER A 341 -24.95 29.63 9.92
C SER A 341 -24.20 30.95 9.68
N GLN A 342 -22.89 31.01 9.93
CA GLN A 342 -22.02 32.15 9.62
C GLN A 342 -21.44 32.10 8.19
N GLY A 343 -21.53 30.95 7.52
CA GLY A 343 -21.02 30.73 6.17
C GLY A 343 -20.46 29.32 5.99
N GLY A 344 -20.00 29.04 4.77
CA GLY A 344 -19.37 27.76 4.44
C GLY A 344 -17.85 27.81 4.33
N SER A 345 -17.27 26.63 4.13
CA SER A 345 -15.91 26.47 3.65
C SER A 345 -15.80 25.42 2.56
N ILE A 346 -14.84 25.62 1.66
CA ILE A 346 -14.49 24.72 0.57
C ILE A 346 -12.98 24.45 0.61
N GLN A 347 -12.62 23.17 0.53
CA GLN A 347 -11.29 22.73 0.10
C GLN A 347 -11.42 22.09 -1.29
N VAL A 348 -10.46 22.32 -2.18
CA VAL A 348 -10.34 21.62 -3.47
C VAL A 348 -8.89 21.17 -3.61
N ASP A 349 -8.69 19.88 -3.89
CA ASP A 349 -7.38 19.25 -4.06
C ASP A 349 -7.27 18.66 -5.46
N ALA A 350 -6.32 19.13 -6.25
CA ALA A 350 -5.99 18.57 -7.56
C ALA A 350 -4.66 17.81 -7.46
N THR A 351 -4.65 16.53 -7.82
CA THR A 351 -3.48 15.66 -7.71
C THR A 351 -3.16 14.93 -9.00
N TYR A 352 -1.88 14.78 -9.32
CA TYR A 352 -1.42 14.11 -10.54
C TYR A 352 -0.17 13.26 -10.27
N PRO A 353 -0.02 12.04 -10.84
CA PRO A 353 1.13 11.18 -10.57
C PRO A 353 2.46 11.86 -10.88
N PHE A 354 3.37 11.89 -9.91
CA PHE A 354 4.56 12.75 -9.96
C PHE A 354 5.54 12.31 -11.06
N TYR A 355 5.66 11.01 -11.32
CA TYR A 355 6.53 10.45 -12.37
C TYR A 355 6.20 10.95 -13.78
N LYS A 356 4.92 11.22 -14.06
CA LYS A 356 4.44 11.73 -15.36
C LYS A 356 4.84 13.18 -15.63
N ILE A 357 5.12 13.97 -14.58
CA ILE A 357 5.55 15.37 -14.71
C ILE A 357 7.05 15.45 -15.02
N LEU A 358 7.83 14.53 -14.46
CA LEU A 358 9.30 14.51 -14.61
C LEU A 358 9.77 13.79 -15.88
N PHE A 359 8.87 13.45 -16.81
CA PHE A 359 9.14 12.63 -18.01
C PHE A 359 9.83 11.29 -17.69
N LEU A 360 9.53 10.71 -16.52
CA LEU A 360 10.07 9.41 -16.08
C LEU A 360 9.18 8.24 -16.57
N ASP A 361 8.22 8.49 -17.45
CA ASP A 361 7.39 7.48 -18.09
C ASP A 361 8.29 6.50 -18.86
N GLY A 362 8.36 5.25 -18.40
CA GLY A 362 9.24 4.21 -18.94
C GLY A 362 10.55 4.00 -18.15
N ILE A 363 10.83 4.75 -17.09
CA ILE A 363 11.84 4.34 -16.11
C ILE A 363 11.30 3.15 -15.33
N GLN A 364 12.16 2.15 -15.20
CA GLN A 364 11.89 0.85 -14.59
C GLN A 364 11.31 0.99 -13.17
N ASP A 365 10.25 0.23 -12.86
CA ASP A 365 9.31 0.49 -11.74
C ASP A 365 9.96 0.69 -10.35
N TRP A 366 11.17 0.16 -10.13
CA TRP A 366 11.93 0.30 -8.88
C TRP A 366 12.38 1.72 -8.54
N LEU A 367 12.36 2.65 -9.50
CA LEU A 367 12.67 4.07 -9.31
C LEU A 367 11.45 5.00 -9.32
N ASN A 368 10.23 4.47 -9.47
CA ASN A 368 9.02 5.29 -9.50
C ASN A 368 8.51 5.55 -8.07
N PRO A 369 8.67 6.76 -7.49
CA PRO A 369 8.08 7.05 -6.20
C PRO A 369 6.56 7.16 -6.37
N ASN A 370 5.79 6.37 -5.61
CA ASN A 370 4.33 6.46 -5.52
C ASN A 370 3.89 7.76 -4.81
N LEU A 371 4.14 8.89 -5.47
CA LEU A 371 3.86 10.25 -5.04
C LEU A 371 2.99 10.94 -6.09
N TYR A 372 2.20 11.89 -5.62
CA TYR A 372 1.38 12.74 -6.46
C TYR A 372 1.81 14.19 -6.25
N PHE A 373 1.96 14.95 -7.33
CA PHE A 373 1.97 16.40 -7.25
C PHE A 373 0.60 16.88 -6.77
N LEU A 374 0.57 17.86 -5.87
CA LEU A 374 -0.64 18.40 -5.26
C LEU A 374 -0.74 19.91 -5.51
N VAL A 375 -1.93 20.37 -5.91
CA VAL A 375 -2.38 21.76 -5.78
C VAL A 375 -3.62 21.78 -4.90
N GLN A 376 -3.60 22.51 -3.79
CA GLN A 376 -4.73 22.64 -2.87
C GLN A 376 -5.20 24.10 -2.80
N TYR A 377 -6.50 24.32 -2.93
CA TYR A 377 -7.16 25.58 -2.62
C TYR A 377 -8.06 25.41 -1.39
N TYR A 378 -8.04 26.40 -0.49
CA TYR A 378 -8.95 26.49 0.65
C TYR A 378 -9.58 27.89 0.69
N ASN A 379 -10.87 27.97 1.05
CA ASN A 379 -11.55 29.24 1.35
C ASN A 379 -12.72 29.01 2.32
N GLY A 380 -12.75 29.77 3.42
CA GLY A 380 -13.88 29.82 4.36
C GLY A 380 -13.47 29.71 5.84
N TYR A 381 -14.43 29.34 6.68
CA TYR A 381 -14.24 29.16 8.12
C TYR A 381 -13.78 27.75 8.52
N ALA A 382 -13.17 27.64 9.70
CA ALA A 382 -12.75 26.37 10.32
C ALA A 382 -11.74 25.56 9.48
N GLU A 383 -10.69 26.24 9.00
CA GLU A 383 -9.48 25.57 8.48
C GLU A 383 -8.64 24.97 9.62
N SER A 384 -8.56 25.72 10.72
CA SER A 384 -7.90 25.34 11.98
C SER A 384 -8.90 25.35 13.13
N LEU A 385 -8.53 24.75 14.25
CA LEU A 385 -9.33 24.84 15.47
C LEU A 385 -9.11 26.17 16.17
N ILE A 386 -7.87 26.67 16.25
CA ILE A 386 -7.58 27.93 16.96
C ILE A 386 -8.29 29.15 16.37
N ARG A 387 -8.45 29.18 15.03
CA ARG A 387 -9.10 30.25 14.25
C ARG A 387 -10.41 29.79 13.61
N TYR A 388 -11.18 28.91 14.27
CA TYR A 388 -12.38 28.32 13.66
C TYR A 388 -13.42 29.36 13.20
N ASN A 389 -13.45 30.52 13.86
CA ASN A 389 -14.32 31.67 13.64
C ASN A 389 -13.72 32.75 12.71
N GLU A 390 -12.52 32.55 12.16
CA GLU A 390 -11.89 33.46 11.17
C GLU A 390 -12.03 32.86 9.76
N LYS A 391 -12.18 33.73 8.73
CA LYS A 391 -12.14 33.28 7.33
C LYS A 391 -10.71 33.18 6.86
N SER A 392 -10.27 31.98 6.50
CA SER A 392 -9.01 31.73 5.81
C SER A 392 -9.22 31.61 4.30
N HIS A 393 -8.17 31.91 3.54
CA HIS A 393 -8.02 31.48 2.16
C HIS A 393 -6.55 31.15 1.90
N ALA A 394 -6.29 30.07 1.17
CA ALA A 394 -4.95 29.61 0.84
C ALA A 394 -4.90 28.90 -0.51
N LEU A 395 -3.83 29.11 -1.26
CA LEU A 395 -3.46 28.30 -2.42
C LEU A 395 -2.09 27.68 -2.12
N ARG A 396 -1.98 26.35 -2.22
CA ARG A 396 -0.81 25.56 -1.84
C ARG A 396 -0.38 24.66 -2.99
N ILE A 397 0.92 24.40 -3.07
CA ILE A 397 1.54 23.47 -4.02
C ILE A 397 2.47 22.53 -3.24
N GLY A 398 2.50 21.25 -3.59
CA GLY A 398 3.38 20.29 -2.93
C GLY A 398 3.21 18.86 -3.39
N ILE A 399 3.28 17.93 -2.44
CA ILE A 399 3.27 16.48 -2.68
C ILE A 399 2.27 15.75 -1.78
N ALA A 400 1.64 14.71 -2.31
CA ALA A 400 0.82 13.77 -1.57
C ALA A 400 1.39 12.34 -1.72
N LEU A 401 1.34 11.58 -0.62
CA LEU A 401 1.65 10.14 -0.58
C LEU A 401 0.37 9.32 -0.76
N VAL A 402 -0.71 9.81 -0.15
CA VAL A 402 -2.08 9.30 -0.28
C VAL A 402 -2.96 10.47 -0.68
N ARG A 403 -3.80 10.28 -1.70
CA ARG A 403 -4.68 11.29 -2.28
C ARG A 403 -6.14 10.88 -2.19
#